data_AF-A0A4Q7BQS3-F1
#
_entry.id   AF-A0A4Q7BQS3-F1
#
_cell.length_a   1.000
_cell.length_b   1.000
_cell.length_c   1.000
_cell.angle_alpha   90.00
_cell.angle_beta   90.00
_cell.angle_gamma   90.00
#
_symmetry.space_group_name_H-M   'P 1'
#
loop_
_entity.id
_entity.type
_entity.pdbx_description
1 polymer ?
#
loop_
_entity_poly.entity_id
_entity_poly.type
_entity_poly.pdbx_seq_one_letter_code
_entity_poly.pdbx_strand_id
1 'polypeptide(L)'
;MNPTIETQMLICKPINDVFNAFINPEITTQFWFSHSTGKLEQGKTVEWRWAKYEVTAQVKVLNITENRLIQVIWGDPKSTVDFIFEQVNAEQTYLKIRNYDIPLQGAELIAFIVDATGGFTTVIDNLKAYLEHGIKLNLIEDKFPPFNR
;
A
#
# COMPACT_ATOMS: atom_id res chain seq x y z
N MET A 1 21.60 8.44 9.29
CA MET A 1 20.16 8.52 9.58
C MET A 1 19.48 7.68 8.51
N ASN A 2 18.72 6.65 8.88
CA ASN A 2 17.97 5.87 7.89
C ASN A 2 16.71 6.66 7.53
N PRO A 3 16.46 6.96 6.26
CA PRO A 3 15.28 7.72 5.88
C PRO A 3 14.02 6.91 6.13
N THR A 4 12.95 7.61 6.49
CA THR A 4 11.58 7.07 6.51
C THR A 4 10.80 7.85 5.47
N ILE A 5 10.19 7.12 4.54
CA ILE A 5 9.23 7.67 3.59
C ILE A 5 7.88 7.69 4.28
N GLU A 6 7.14 8.79 4.18
CA GLU A 6 5.78 8.89 4.69
C GLU A 6 4.87 9.50 3.61
N THR A 7 3.72 8.87 3.39
CA THR A 7 2.63 9.42 2.59
C THR A 7 1.33 9.27 3.38
N GLN A 8 0.36 10.18 3.17
CA GLN A 8 -0.80 10.24 4.04
C GLN A 8 -2.00 10.90 3.37
N MET A 9 -3.20 10.55 3.84
CA MET A 9 -4.45 11.08 3.32
C MET A 9 -5.59 10.95 4.34
N LEU A 10 -6.48 11.94 4.36
CA LEU A 10 -7.79 11.79 5.00
C LEU A 10 -8.75 11.03 4.09
N ILE A 11 -9.23 9.89 4.57
CA ILE A 11 -10.27 9.09 3.92
C ILE A 11 -11.59 9.33 4.66
N CYS A 12 -12.61 9.80 3.94
CA CYS A 12 -13.95 10.08 4.43
C CYS A 12 -14.78 8.80 4.55
N LYS A 13 -14.23 7.82 5.29
CA LYS A 13 -14.88 6.58 5.69
C LYS A 13 -14.54 6.18 7.13
N PRO A 14 -15.41 5.39 7.80
CA PRO A 14 -15.13 4.78 9.09
C PRO A 14 -13.84 3.93 9.07
N ILE A 15 -13.14 3.89 10.20
CA ILE A 15 -11.83 3.23 10.31
C ILE A 15 -11.87 1.74 9.96
N ASN A 16 -12.95 1.05 10.31
CA ASN A 16 -13.13 -0.37 9.98
C ASN A 16 -13.12 -0.60 8.47
N ASP A 17 -13.75 0.28 7.70
CA ASP A 17 -13.81 0.16 6.25
C ASP A 17 -12.43 0.39 5.63
N VAL A 18 -11.72 1.43 6.08
CA VAL A 18 -10.38 1.77 5.60
C VAL A 18 -9.37 0.68 5.97
N PHE A 19 -9.43 0.16 7.19
CA PHE A 19 -8.58 -0.95 7.64
C PHE A 19 -8.86 -2.23 6.85
N ASN A 20 -10.13 -2.62 6.74
CA ASN A 20 -10.53 -3.82 6.01
C ASN A 20 -10.19 -3.75 4.51
N ALA A 21 -10.13 -2.55 3.93
CA ALA A 21 -9.71 -2.35 2.55
C ALA A 21 -8.27 -2.81 2.27
N PHE A 22 -7.39 -2.88 3.27
CA PHE A 22 -6.03 -3.44 3.15
C PHE A 22 -5.93 -4.91 3.58
N ILE A 23 -6.89 -5.42 4.35
CA ILE A 23 -6.91 -6.83 4.81
C ILE A 23 -7.55 -7.75 3.77
N ASN A 24 -8.71 -7.35 3.22
CA ASN A 24 -9.51 -8.18 2.34
C ASN A 24 -9.15 -7.96 0.87
N PRO A 25 -8.58 -8.96 0.16
CA PRO A 25 -8.20 -8.81 -1.24
C PRO A 25 -9.39 -8.60 -2.17
N GLU A 26 -10.61 -8.96 -1.78
CA GLU A 26 -11.82 -8.58 -2.53
C GLU A 26 -11.97 -7.06 -2.67
N ILE A 27 -11.40 -6.30 -1.72
CA ILE A 27 -11.40 -4.84 -1.70
C ILE A 27 -10.05 -4.29 -2.18
N THR A 28 -8.93 -4.81 -1.67
CA THR A 28 -7.58 -4.31 -2.03
C THR A 28 -7.31 -4.41 -3.53
N THR A 29 -7.86 -5.44 -4.17
CA THR A 29 -7.68 -5.63 -5.62
C THR A 29 -8.38 -4.58 -6.48
N GLN A 30 -9.27 -3.78 -5.88
CA GLN A 30 -10.02 -2.77 -6.58
C GLN A 30 -9.20 -1.47 -6.76
N PHE A 31 -8.11 -1.29 -6.00
CA PHE A 31 -7.32 -0.05 -6.03
C PHE A 31 -5.80 -0.24 -6.06
N TRP A 32 -5.24 -1.43 -5.77
CA TRP A 32 -3.78 -1.60 -5.67
C TRP A 32 -3.17 -2.68 -6.59
N PHE A 33 -3.47 -3.96 -6.39
CA PHE A 33 -2.93 -5.07 -7.18
C PHE A 33 -4.05 -5.89 -7.81
N SER A 34 -3.76 -6.70 -8.82
CA SER A 34 -4.82 -7.45 -9.52
C SER A 34 -5.25 -8.74 -8.80
N HIS A 35 -4.37 -9.34 -8.00
CA HIS A 35 -4.66 -10.58 -7.27
C HIS A 35 -3.81 -10.71 -6.00
N SER A 36 -4.35 -11.42 -5.00
CA SER A 36 -3.63 -11.88 -3.81
C SER A 36 -3.97 -13.34 -3.53
N THR A 37 -3.01 -14.12 -3.06
CA THR A 37 -3.23 -15.51 -2.63
C THR A 37 -4.06 -15.62 -1.35
N GLY A 38 -4.30 -14.52 -0.63
CA GLY A 38 -5.16 -14.52 0.55
C GLY A 38 -5.31 -13.16 1.24
N LYS A 39 -6.02 -13.17 2.38
CA LYS A 39 -6.11 -12.05 3.31
C LYS A 39 -4.77 -11.83 4.01
N LEU A 40 -4.53 -10.58 4.44
CA LEU A 40 -3.43 -10.31 5.34
C LEU A 40 -3.78 -10.85 6.73
N GLU A 41 -2.93 -11.76 7.22
CA GLU A 41 -3.03 -12.35 8.55
C GLU A 41 -1.65 -12.35 9.19
N GLN A 42 -1.59 -11.97 10.47
CA GLN A 42 -0.33 -11.86 11.19
C GLN A 42 0.50 -13.15 11.12
N GLY A 43 1.79 -13.01 10.80
CA GLY A 43 2.71 -14.13 10.69
C GLY A 43 2.60 -14.93 9.38
N LYS A 44 1.63 -14.65 8.50
CA LYS A 44 1.52 -15.29 7.18
C LYS A 44 2.30 -14.53 6.10
N THR A 45 2.49 -15.19 4.98
CA THR A 45 3.00 -14.60 3.74
C THR A 45 1.94 -14.75 2.67
N VAL A 46 1.68 -13.69 1.91
CA VAL A 46 0.84 -13.72 0.72
C VAL A 46 1.65 -13.31 -0.50
N GLU A 47 1.19 -13.70 -1.68
CA GLU A 47 1.73 -13.22 -2.94
C GLU A 47 0.74 -12.26 -3.58
N TRP A 48 1.19 -11.06 -3.90
CA TRP A 48 0.46 -10.08 -4.69
C TRP A 48 0.91 -10.15 -6.15
N ARG A 49 -0.02 -9.95 -7.09
CA ARG A 49 0.26 -9.97 -8.53
C ARG A 49 -0.33 -8.73 -9.22
N TRP A 50 0.45 -8.16 -10.13
CA TRP A 50 0.01 -7.15 -11.10
C TRP A 50 0.02 -7.76 -12.50
N ALA A 51 -1.14 -8.28 -12.93
CA ALA A 51 -1.27 -9.06 -14.15
C ALA A 51 -0.83 -8.30 -15.40
N LYS A 52 -1.15 -7.00 -15.51
CA LYS A 52 -0.74 -6.14 -16.63
C LYS A 52 0.78 -6.09 -16.85
N TYR A 53 1.54 -6.20 -15.77
CA TYR A 53 3.01 -6.11 -15.78
C TYR A 53 3.69 -7.48 -15.66
N GLU A 54 2.92 -8.57 -15.50
CA GLU A 54 3.45 -9.91 -15.22
C GLU A 54 4.39 -9.97 -14.00
N VAL A 55 4.19 -9.06 -13.04
CA VAL A 55 5.01 -8.95 -11.80
C VAL A 55 4.26 -9.54 -10.62
N THR A 56 5.00 -10.23 -9.74
CA THR A 56 4.53 -10.67 -8.43
C THR A 56 5.45 -10.17 -7.31
N ALA A 57 4.93 -10.10 -6.08
CA ALA A 57 5.69 -9.76 -4.89
C ALA A 57 5.23 -10.61 -3.70
N GLN A 58 6.19 -11.13 -2.95
CA GLN A 58 5.94 -11.82 -1.69
C GLN A 58 5.85 -10.80 -0.55
N VAL A 59 4.77 -10.84 0.21
CA VAL A 59 4.48 -9.91 1.30
C VAL A 59 4.39 -10.69 2.59
N LYS A 60 5.34 -10.43 3.49
CA LYS A 60 5.34 -11.02 4.84
C LYS A 60 4.62 -10.09 5.81
N VAL A 61 3.55 -10.58 6.45
CA VAL A 61 2.85 -9.82 7.49
C VAL A 61 3.56 -10.04 8.82
N LEU A 62 4.05 -8.96 9.43
CA LEU A 62 4.75 -9.00 10.71
C LEU A 62 3.79 -8.84 11.87
N ASN A 63 2.94 -7.81 11.82
CA ASN A 63 2.05 -7.45 12.90
C ASN A 63 0.75 -6.87 12.37
N ILE A 64 -0.37 -7.17 13.02
CA ILE A 64 -1.66 -6.54 12.77
C ILE A 64 -2.28 -6.17 14.12
N THR A 65 -2.55 -4.89 14.29
CA THR A 65 -3.38 -4.37 15.39
C THR A 65 -4.65 -3.82 14.75
N GLU A 66 -5.78 -4.48 15.00
CA GLU A 66 -7.07 -4.15 14.38
C GLU A 66 -7.38 -2.64 14.46
N ASN A 67 -7.73 -2.05 13.32
CA ASN A 67 -8.04 -0.63 13.15
C ASN A 67 -6.94 0.33 13.61
N ARG A 68 -5.68 -0.11 13.64
CA ARG A 68 -4.56 0.75 14.06
C ARG A 68 -3.31 0.56 13.21
N LEU A 69 -2.92 -0.68 12.96
CA LEU A 69 -1.65 -0.98 12.30
C LEU A 69 -1.76 -2.26 11.46
N ILE A 70 -1.24 -2.20 10.24
CA ILE A 70 -0.80 -3.37 9.48
C ILE A 70 0.67 -3.14 9.16
N GLN A 71 1.53 -4.07 9.56
CA GLN A 71 2.97 -4.00 9.29
C GLN A 71 3.38 -5.16 8.42
N VAL A 72 4.07 -4.86 7.31
CA VAL A 72 4.54 -5.85 6.35
C VAL A 72 5.99 -5.61 5.96
N ILE A 73 6.67 -6.66 5.51
CA ILE A 73 7.92 -6.56 4.75
C ILE A 73 7.66 -7.05 3.34
N TRP A 74 8.08 -6.26 2.35
CA TRP A 74 7.90 -6.56 0.93
C TRP A 74 8.91 -5.81 0.05
N GLY A 75 8.84 -6.06 -1.26
CA GLY A 75 9.67 -5.41 -2.27
C GLY A 75 11.03 -6.06 -2.50
N ASP A 76 11.75 -5.55 -3.49
CA ASP A 76 13.14 -5.88 -3.79
C ASP A 76 13.94 -4.57 -4.04
N PRO A 77 14.83 -4.15 -3.12
CA PRO A 77 15.15 -4.84 -1.88
C PRO A 77 13.98 -4.80 -0.88
N LYS A 78 13.97 -5.76 0.04
CA LYS A 78 12.98 -5.84 1.11
C LYS A 78 13.08 -4.63 2.04
N SER A 79 11.95 -4.01 2.31
CA SER A 79 11.80 -2.92 3.28
C SER A 79 10.52 -3.08 4.09
N THR A 80 10.46 -2.44 5.25
CA THR A 80 9.30 -2.49 6.15
C THR A 80 8.30 -1.41 5.76
N VAL A 81 7.01 -1.76 5.76
CA VAL A 81 5.91 -0.82 5.52
C VAL A 81 4.87 -0.93 6.62
N ASP A 82 4.53 0.20 7.21
CA ASP A 82 3.42 0.34 8.16
C ASP A 82 2.26 1.10 7.51
N PHE A 83 1.08 0.49 7.52
CA PHE A 83 -0.20 1.16 7.30
C PHE A 83 -0.77 1.52 8.67
N ILE A 84 -0.82 2.81 8.98
CA ILE A 84 -1.24 3.35 10.27
C ILE A 84 -2.58 4.04 10.09
N PHE A 85 -3.56 3.62 10.90
CA PHE A 85 -4.94 4.09 10.82
C PHE A 85 -5.27 4.90 12.07
N GLU A 86 -5.57 6.18 11.89
CA GLU A 86 -5.93 7.09 12.98
C GLU A 86 -7.38 7.54 12.81
N GLN A 87 -8.23 7.22 13.79
CA GLN A 87 -9.62 7.66 13.75
C GLN A 87 -9.70 9.18 14.01
N VAL A 88 -10.29 9.92 13.08
CA VAL A 88 -10.54 11.37 13.23
C VAL A 88 -11.92 11.60 13.83
N ASN A 89 -12.93 10.90 13.32
CA ASN A 89 -14.27 10.81 13.91
C ASN A 89 -14.97 9.51 13.42
N ALA A 90 -16.29 9.38 13.61
CA ALA A 90 -17.03 8.19 13.23
C ALA A 90 -16.95 7.88 11.71
N GLU A 91 -16.83 8.91 10.87
CA GLU A 91 -16.92 8.82 9.41
C GLU A 91 -15.60 9.16 8.70
N GLN A 92 -14.52 9.42 9.45
CA GLN A 92 -13.25 9.87 8.88
C GLN A 92 -12.05 9.21 9.53
N THR A 93 -11.12 8.77 8.69
CA THR A 93 -9.88 8.10 9.07
C THR A 93 -8.71 8.80 8.40
N TYR A 94 -7.67 9.08 9.17
CA TYR A 94 -6.39 9.54 8.63
C TYR A 94 -5.47 8.35 8.45
N LEU A 95 -5.16 8.03 7.20
CA LEU A 95 -4.27 6.92 6.83
C LEU A 95 -2.87 7.47 6.60
N LYS A 96 -1.86 6.85 7.24
CA LYS A 96 -0.44 7.07 6.95
C LYS A 96 0.19 5.77 6.48
N ILE A 97 1.00 5.85 5.43
CA ILE A 97 1.87 4.77 5.00
C ILE A 97 3.31 5.19 5.25
N ARG A 98 4.03 4.44 6.09
CA ARG A 98 5.46 4.63 6.33
C ARG A 98 6.26 3.51 5.71
N ASN A 99 7.35 3.85 5.03
CA ASN A 99 8.29 2.87 4.48
C ASN A 99 9.72 3.17 4.96
N TYR A 100 10.34 2.19 5.61
CA TYR A 100 11.62 2.32 6.32
C TYR A 100 12.40 1.00 6.30
N ASP A 101 13.54 0.96 7.00
CA ASP A 101 14.52 -0.13 6.95
C ASP A 101 15.00 -0.44 5.52
N ILE A 102 15.18 0.61 4.72
CA ILE A 102 15.57 0.53 3.32
C ILE A 102 17.08 0.22 3.25
N PRO A 103 17.52 -0.94 2.72
CA PRO A 103 18.91 -1.35 2.74
C PRO A 103 19.69 -0.81 1.52
N LEU A 104 19.46 0.46 1.17
CA LEU A 104 20.09 1.14 0.02
C LEU A 104 20.85 2.38 0.48
N GLN A 105 21.77 2.86 -0.36
CA GLN A 105 22.56 4.06 -0.11
C GLN A 105 22.74 4.88 -1.39
N GLY A 106 23.20 6.13 -1.24
CA GLY A 106 23.57 6.99 -2.37
C GLY A 106 22.42 7.21 -3.37
N ALA A 107 22.74 7.12 -4.67
CA ALA A 107 21.80 7.36 -5.75
C ALA A 107 20.66 6.33 -5.80
N GLU A 108 20.93 5.07 -5.46
CA GLU A 108 19.92 4.00 -5.43
C GLU A 108 18.86 4.27 -4.36
N LEU A 109 19.29 4.74 -3.18
CA LEU A 109 18.38 5.13 -2.12
C LEU A 109 17.48 6.30 -2.54
N ILE A 110 18.06 7.31 -3.21
CA ILE A 110 17.29 8.45 -3.72
C ILE A 110 16.26 8.00 -4.74
N ALA A 111 16.64 7.13 -5.69
CA ALA A 111 15.72 6.59 -6.69
C ALA A 111 14.59 5.78 -6.04
N PHE A 112 14.92 4.92 -5.05
CA PHE A 112 13.94 4.17 -4.28
C PHE A 112 12.96 5.11 -3.55
N ILE A 113 13.46 6.16 -2.89
CA ILE A 113 12.60 7.12 -2.17
C ILE A 113 11.62 7.79 -3.13
N VAL A 114 12.09 8.25 -4.30
CA VAL A 114 11.24 8.89 -5.31
C VAL A 114 10.16 7.91 -5.81
N ASP A 115 10.55 6.69 -6.15
CA ASP A 115 9.64 5.67 -6.67
C ASP A 115 8.60 5.24 -5.61
N ALA A 116 9.05 4.88 -4.41
CA ALA A 116 8.16 4.44 -3.32
C ALA A 116 7.21 5.57 -2.87
N THR A 117 7.68 6.81 -2.77
CA THR A 117 6.81 7.97 -2.47
C THR A 117 5.73 8.09 -3.54
N GLY A 118 6.12 8.09 -4.83
CA GLY A 118 5.18 8.19 -5.93
C GLY A 118 4.21 7.00 -6.01
N GLY A 119 4.68 5.79 -5.73
CA GLY A 119 3.88 4.57 -5.71
C GLY A 119 2.83 4.58 -4.63
N PHE A 120 3.22 4.81 -3.37
CA PHE A 120 2.27 4.83 -2.25
C PHE A 120 1.27 5.99 -2.33
N THR A 121 1.68 7.17 -2.80
CA THR A 121 0.71 8.24 -3.09
C THR A 121 -0.34 7.78 -4.10
N THR A 122 0.05 7.15 -5.20
CA THR A 122 -0.90 6.63 -6.20
C THR A 122 -1.86 5.58 -5.62
N VAL A 123 -1.37 4.71 -4.72
CA VAL A 123 -2.22 3.72 -4.03
C VAL A 123 -3.27 4.41 -3.15
N ILE A 124 -2.85 5.38 -2.34
CA ILE A 124 -3.75 6.08 -1.41
C ILE A 124 -4.78 6.93 -2.18
N ASP A 125 -4.38 7.58 -3.27
CA ASP A 125 -5.29 8.35 -4.13
C ASP A 125 -6.37 7.46 -4.74
N ASN A 126 -5.98 6.28 -5.24
CA ASN A 126 -6.92 5.32 -5.83
C ASN A 126 -7.84 4.70 -4.76
N LEU A 127 -7.30 4.39 -3.57
CA LEU A 127 -8.10 3.96 -2.41
C LEU A 127 -9.17 4.99 -2.07
N LYS A 128 -8.80 6.27 -2.00
CA LYS A 128 -9.73 7.37 -1.67
C LYS A 128 -10.87 7.43 -2.69
N ALA A 129 -10.55 7.45 -3.98
CA ALA A 129 -11.55 7.47 -5.04
C ALA A 129 -12.48 6.25 -4.98
N TYR A 130 -11.92 5.07 -4.73
CA TYR A 130 -12.69 3.83 -4.67
C TYR A 130 -13.60 3.78 -3.44
N LEU A 131 -13.08 4.05 -2.24
CA LEU A 131 -13.87 3.99 -1.01
C LEU A 131 -14.94 5.08 -0.95
N GLU A 132 -14.62 6.32 -1.33
CA GLU A 132 -15.55 7.45 -1.18
C GLU A 132 -16.60 7.50 -2.29
N HIS A 133 -16.27 7.03 -3.49
CA HIS A 133 -17.11 7.22 -4.67
C HIS A 133 -17.41 5.94 -5.45
N GLY A 134 -16.81 4.80 -5.09
CA GLY A 134 -16.94 3.55 -5.86
C GLY A 134 -16.26 3.62 -7.24
N ILE A 135 -15.40 4.60 -7.47
CA ILE A 135 -14.75 4.84 -8.77
C ILE A 135 -13.39 4.15 -8.79
N LYS A 136 -13.16 3.33 -9.82
CA LYS A 136 -11.84 2.80 -10.14
C LYS A 136 -11.18 3.71 -11.17
N LEU A 137 -10.14 4.44 -10.75
CA LEU A 137 -9.40 5.34 -11.62
C LEU A 137 -8.31 4.63 -12.43
N ASN A 138 -8.06 3.34 -12.18
CA ASN A 138 -7.02 2.53 -12.81
C ASN A 138 -5.59 3.11 -12.68
N LEU A 139 -5.35 3.96 -11.66
CA LEU A 139 -4.10 4.70 -11.54
C LEU A 139 -2.86 3.79 -11.53
N ILE A 140 -2.92 2.63 -10.88
CA ILE A 140 -1.79 1.69 -10.82
C ILE A 140 -1.48 1.08 -12.19
N GLU A 141 -2.53 0.76 -12.96
CA GLU A 141 -2.37 0.21 -14.30
C GLU A 141 -1.88 1.27 -15.29
N ASP A 142 -2.23 2.54 -15.09
CA ASP A 142 -1.89 3.61 -16.04
C ASP A 142 -0.59 4.33 -15.69
N LYS A 143 -0.08 4.19 -14.46
CA LYS A 143 1.17 4.81 -14.00
C LYS A 143 2.40 4.38 -14.83
N PHE A 144 2.44 3.13 -15.29
CA PHE A 144 3.53 2.60 -16.10
C PHE A 144 3.00 2.13 -17.46
N PRO A 145 3.00 3.00 -18.48
CA PRO A 145 2.62 2.58 -19.82
C PRO A 145 3.59 1.52 -20.34
N PRO A 146 3.17 0.64 -21.27
CA PRO A 146 4.07 -0.28 -21.98
C PRO A 146 4.90 0.52 -22.98
N PHE A 147 5.71 1.46 -22.50
CA PHE A 147 6.76 2.04 -23.30
C PHE A 147 7.81 0.95 -23.45
N ASN A 148 7.93 0.41 -24.67
CA ASN A 148 9.11 -0.34 -25.06
C ASN A 148 10.34 0.47 -24.61
N ARG A 149 11.12 -0.06 -23.68
CA ARG A 149 12.47 0.45 -23.44
C ARG A 149 13.37 0.02 -24.59
#